data_AF-A0A1H8VXW0-F1
#
_entry.id   AF-A0A1H8VXW0-F1
#
_cell.length_a   1.000
_cell.length_b   1.000
_cell.length_c   1.000
_cell.angle_alpha   90.00
_cell.angle_beta   90.00
_cell.angle_gamma   90.00
#
_symmetry.space_group_name_H-M   'P 1'
#
loop_
_entity.id
_entity.type
_entity.pdbx_description
1 polymer ?
#
loop_
_entity_poly.entity_id
_entity_poly.type
_entity_poly.pdbx_seq_one_letter_code
_entity_poly.pdbx_strand_id
1 'polypeptide(L)'
;MDGLTKGDFTQNPDPWGLFRQWFADAQASEPEDPNAMALATSGADGLPDVRIVLLKDADERGFVFYTNTLSMKGQELADNPQAALVMHWKSLRRQVRARGTVTKVSDAEADAYYASRPRDSRLGAWASRQSQPLESRDVLIRAVDEMRARFPDEAVPRPPHWTGYRIAPVTMEFWQDGAYRLHDRVRFTREGEAWTGNRLYP
;
A
#
# COMPACT_ATOMS: atom_id res chain seq x y z
N MET A 1 17.96 -35.12 -6.42
CA MET A 1 16.50 -35.07 -6.28
C MET A 1 16.17 -34.31 -5.01
N ASP A 2 16.35 -32.99 -5.02
CA ASP A 2 16.27 -32.18 -3.81
C ASP A 2 15.84 -30.74 -4.15
N GLY A 3 14.58 -30.57 -4.55
CA GLY A 3 14.10 -29.24 -4.99
C GLY A 3 12.61 -29.07 -5.25
N LEU A 4 11.76 -30.09 -5.01
CA LEU A 4 10.32 -30.01 -5.29
C LEU A 4 9.43 -29.97 -4.04
N THR A 5 10.01 -29.67 -2.87
CA THR A 5 9.29 -29.47 -1.61
C THR A 5 9.77 -28.23 -0.87
N LYS A 6 9.41 -27.07 -1.41
CA LYS A 6 8.88 -25.98 -0.57
C LYS A 6 7.46 -25.62 -1.03
N GLY A 7 6.61 -26.65 -1.14
CA GLY A 7 5.16 -26.58 -1.32
C GLY A 7 4.67 -25.94 -2.62
N ASP A 8 3.72 -26.58 -3.31
CA ASP A 8 2.86 -25.86 -4.24
C ASP A 8 2.14 -24.76 -3.44
N PHE A 9 2.56 -23.49 -3.57
CA PHE A 9 1.99 -22.39 -2.80
C PHE A 9 0.49 -22.22 -3.07
N THR A 10 -0.01 -22.78 -4.18
CA THR A 10 -1.44 -22.77 -4.50
C THR A 10 -2.28 -23.66 -3.59
N GLN A 11 -1.63 -24.54 -2.80
CA GLN A 11 -2.26 -25.36 -1.76
C GLN A 11 -2.16 -24.75 -0.36
N ASN A 12 -1.46 -23.63 -0.17
CA ASN A 12 -1.36 -22.97 1.13
C ASN A 12 -2.75 -22.46 1.56
N PRO A 13 -3.28 -22.82 2.73
CA PRO A 13 -4.58 -22.34 3.19
C PRO A 13 -4.54 -20.94 3.82
N ASP A 14 -3.35 -20.42 4.17
CA ASP A 14 -3.15 -19.15 4.86
C ASP A 14 -2.58 -18.07 3.92
N PRO A 15 -3.43 -17.16 3.39
CA PRO A 15 -2.97 -16.08 2.53
C PRO A 15 -2.04 -15.08 3.25
N TRP A 16 -2.22 -14.85 4.54
CA TRP A 16 -1.39 -13.89 5.28
C TRP A 16 -0.02 -14.47 5.58
N GLY A 17 0.05 -15.76 5.92
CA GLY A 17 1.31 -16.50 6.02
C GLY A 17 2.09 -16.49 4.70
N LEU A 18 1.42 -16.75 3.58
CA LEU A 18 2.04 -16.68 2.25
C LEU A 18 2.52 -15.27 1.91
N PHE A 19 1.71 -14.24 2.20
CA PHE A 19 2.12 -12.84 2.01
C PHE A 19 3.36 -12.48 2.81
N ARG A 20 3.39 -12.81 4.12
CA ARG A 20 4.55 -12.53 4.98
C ARG A 20 5.81 -13.18 4.44
N GLN A 21 5.72 -14.42 3.98
CA GLN A 21 6.85 -15.13 3.37
C GLN A 21 7.34 -14.42 2.11
N TRP A 22 6.45 -14.13 1.15
CA TRP A 22 6.85 -13.50 -0.11
C TRP A 22 7.35 -12.07 0.08
N PHE A 23 6.77 -11.32 1.03
CA PHE A 23 7.23 -9.98 1.34
C PHE A 23 8.62 -10.00 2.00
N ALA A 24 8.91 -10.96 2.87
CA ALA A 24 10.26 -11.14 3.42
C ALA A 24 11.28 -11.48 2.33
N ASP A 25 10.93 -12.35 1.38
CA ASP A 25 11.78 -12.66 0.23
C ASP A 25 12.05 -11.39 -0.60
N ALA A 26 11.03 -10.56 -0.84
CA ALA A 26 11.16 -9.30 -1.56
C ALA A 26 12.03 -8.30 -0.80
N GLN A 27 11.85 -8.15 0.51
CA GLN A 27 12.69 -7.29 1.35
C GLN A 27 14.17 -7.68 1.30
N ALA A 28 14.47 -8.96 1.12
CA ALA A 28 15.84 -9.46 1.03
C ALA A 28 16.47 -9.31 -0.37
N SER A 29 15.69 -9.10 -1.43
CA SER A 29 16.17 -9.29 -2.81
C SER A 29 15.78 -8.23 -3.83
N GLU A 30 14.72 -7.45 -3.60
CA GLU A 30 14.36 -6.36 -4.51
C GLU A 30 15.33 -5.19 -4.34
N PRO A 31 15.85 -4.61 -5.45
CA PRO A 31 16.86 -3.55 -5.38
C PRO A 31 16.37 -2.28 -4.67
N GLU A 32 15.10 -1.93 -4.88
CA GLU A 32 14.50 -0.69 -4.38
C GLU A 32 13.04 -0.93 -4.00
N ASP A 33 12.59 -0.27 -2.94
CA ASP A 33 11.20 -0.21 -2.48
C ASP A 33 10.42 -1.55 -2.58
N PRO A 34 10.85 -2.63 -1.88
CA PRO A 34 10.11 -3.91 -1.84
C PRO A 34 8.66 -3.76 -1.36
N ASN A 35 8.36 -2.66 -0.66
CA ASN A 35 7.05 -2.30 -0.15
C ASN A 35 6.26 -1.35 -1.06
N ALA A 36 6.74 -1.03 -2.26
CA ALA A 36 5.97 -0.27 -3.24
C ALA A 36 4.77 -1.08 -3.74
N MET A 37 3.61 -0.45 -3.73
CA MET A 37 2.38 -1.01 -4.30
C MET A 37 1.69 0.03 -5.18
N ALA A 38 1.21 -0.40 -6.35
CA ALA A 38 0.31 0.42 -7.14
C ALA A 38 -1.09 0.31 -6.52
N LEU A 39 -1.65 1.45 -6.15
CA LEU A 39 -2.96 1.61 -5.53
C LEU A 39 -3.95 2.17 -6.54
N ALA A 40 -5.00 1.39 -6.83
CA ALA A 40 -6.14 1.80 -7.62
C ALA A 40 -7.30 2.23 -6.71
N THR A 41 -7.87 3.39 -6.98
CA THR A 41 -9.10 3.91 -6.36
C THR A 41 -9.98 4.52 -7.46
N SER A 42 -11.24 4.82 -7.16
CA SER A 42 -12.13 5.54 -8.05
C SER A 42 -13.10 6.38 -7.22
N GLY A 43 -13.55 7.51 -7.74
CA GLY A 43 -14.59 8.32 -7.11
C GLY A 43 -15.99 7.73 -7.36
N ALA A 44 -17.01 8.56 -7.10
CA ALA A 44 -18.42 8.20 -7.34
C ALA A 44 -18.75 7.96 -8.82
N ASP A 45 -17.94 8.47 -9.76
CA ASP A 45 -18.09 8.26 -11.20
C ASP A 45 -17.59 6.88 -11.67
N GLY A 46 -16.88 6.14 -10.80
CA GLY A 46 -16.31 4.84 -11.12
C GLY A 46 -15.09 4.87 -12.05
N LEU A 47 -14.54 6.05 -12.37
CA LEU A 47 -13.34 6.18 -13.20
C LEU A 47 -12.10 5.82 -12.38
N PRO A 48 -11.34 4.76 -12.72
CA PRO A 48 -10.19 4.36 -11.92
C PRO A 48 -8.98 5.29 -12.11
N ASP A 49 -8.32 5.62 -11.00
CA ASP A 49 -7.02 6.28 -10.95
C ASP A 49 -6.00 5.39 -10.20
N VAL A 50 -4.74 5.42 -10.62
CA VAL A 50 -3.67 4.55 -10.13
C VAL A 50 -2.39 5.33 -9.86
N ARG A 51 -1.75 5.03 -8.73
CA ARG A 51 -0.45 5.60 -8.35
C ARG A 51 0.30 4.68 -7.41
N ILE A 52 1.61 4.87 -7.30
CA ILE A 52 2.43 4.15 -6.31
C ILE A 52 2.22 4.77 -4.93
N VAL A 53 2.06 3.90 -3.93
CA VAL A 53 2.19 4.21 -2.50
C VAL A 53 3.07 3.15 -1.87
N LEU A 54 3.55 3.40 -0.65
CA LEU A 54 4.38 2.44 0.08
C LEU A 54 3.52 1.76 1.15
N LEU A 55 3.54 0.44 1.18
CA LEU A 55 3.03 -0.38 2.28
C LEU A 55 3.86 -0.08 3.54
N LYS A 56 3.17 0.24 4.63
CA LYS A 56 3.80 0.59 5.92
C LYS A 56 3.49 -0.41 7.02
N ASP A 57 2.38 -1.12 6.91
CA ASP A 57 2.03 -2.22 7.81
C ASP A 57 1.10 -3.20 7.09
N ALA A 58 1.13 -4.47 7.49
CA ALA A 58 0.30 -5.53 6.94
C ALA A 58 0.10 -6.64 7.96
N ASP A 59 -1.15 -6.85 8.34
CA ASP A 59 -1.60 -7.89 9.27
C ASP A 59 -2.97 -8.43 8.82
N GLU A 60 -3.56 -9.34 9.57
CA GLU A 60 -4.84 -9.98 9.26
C GLU A 60 -6.01 -8.98 9.10
N ARG A 61 -5.86 -7.74 9.61
CA ARG A 61 -6.84 -6.66 9.44
C ARG A 61 -6.71 -5.99 8.07
N GLY A 62 -5.53 -6.01 7.45
CA GLY A 62 -5.34 -5.47 6.10
C GLY A 62 -3.99 -4.81 5.84
N PHE A 63 -3.91 -4.13 4.69
CA PHE A 63 -2.72 -3.42 4.22
C PHE A 63 -2.81 -1.93 4.52
N VAL A 64 -1.78 -1.34 5.13
CA VAL A 64 -1.77 0.07 5.55
C VAL A 64 -0.82 0.91 4.72
N PHE A 65 -1.31 2.08 4.30
CA PHE A 65 -0.50 3.16 3.71
C PHE A 65 -0.93 4.51 4.28
N TYR A 66 -0.07 5.54 4.12
CA TYR A 66 -0.34 6.87 4.65
C TYR A 66 -0.34 7.93 3.56
N THR A 67 -1.20 8.92 3.68
CA THR A 67 -1.39 9.93 2.62
C THR A 67 -2.05 11.21 3.13
N ASN A 68 -2.17 12.19 2.23
CA ASN A 68 -2.95 13.40 2.45
C ASN A 68 -4.42 13.15 2.08
N THR A 69 -5.35 13.36 3.01
CA THR A 69 -6.79 13.14 2.81
C THR A 69 -7.42 14.08 1.80
N LEU A 70 -6.77 15.22 1.50
CA LEU A 70 -7.20 16.19 0.49
C LEU A 70 -6.64 15.88 -0.91
N SER A 71 -5.80 14.86 -1.06
CA SER A 71 -5.31 14.43 -2.37
C SER A 71 -6.40 13.77 -3.21
N MET A 72 -6.14 13.53 -4.50
CA MET A 72 -7.11 12.86 -5.40
C MET A 72 -7.57 11.52 -4.82
N LYS A 73 -6.62 10.62 -4.47
CA LYS A 73 -6.95 9.34 -3.83
C LYS A 73 -7.69 9.50 -2.49
N GLY A 74 -7.43 10.59 -1.76
CA GLY A 74 -8.07 10.86 -0.47
C GLY A 74 -9.54 11.25 -0.63
N GLN A 75 -9.83 12.05 -1.67
CA GLN A 75 -11.19 12.42 -2.06
C GLN A 75 -11.94 11.21 -2.64
N GLU A 76 -11.32 10.47 -3.56
CA GLU A 76 -11.89 9.23 -4.11
C GLU A 76 -12.26 8.22 -3.02
N LEU A 77 -11.39 8.01 -2.03
CA LEU A 77 -11.66 7.11 -0.90
C LEU A 77 -12.72 7.63 0.08
N ALA A 78 -12.96 8.94 0.11
CA ALA A 78 -14.05 9.51 0.89
C ALA A 78 -15.40 9.22 0.22
N ASP A 79 -15.47 9.30 -1.10
CA ASP A 79 -16.68 9.06 -1.88
C ASP A 79 -16.98 7.57 -2.11
N ASN A 80 -15.92 6.78 -2.33
CA ASN A 80 -15.99 5.34 -2.56
C ASN A 80 -14.86 4.63 -1.78
N PRO A 81 -15.17 4.08 -0.59
CA PRO A 81 -14.18 3.48 0.31
C PRO A 81 -13.78 2.07 -0.13
N GLN A 82 -13.36 1.93 -1.38
CA GLN A 82 -12.90 0.69 -2.00
C GLN A 82 -11.58 0.94 -2.71
N ALA A 83 -10.66 -0.02 -2.61
CA ALA A 83 -9.39 0.04 -3.30
C ALA A 83 -8.93 -1.34 -3.76
N ALA A 84 -8.07 -1.34 -4.77
CA ALA A 84 -7.27 -2.48 -5.14
C ALA A 84 -5.78 -2.09 -5.09
N LEU A 85 -4.93 -3.05 -4.75
CA LEU A 85 -3.49 -2.89 -4.77
C LEU A 85 -2.83 -4.01 -5.55
N VAL A 86 -1.65 -3.71 -6.08
CA VAL A 86 -0.73 -4.70 -6.62
C VAL A 86 0.70 -4.38 -6.22
N MET A 87 1.37 -5.39 -5.69
CA MET A 87 2.81 -5.42 -5.47
C MET A 87 3.41 -6.35 -6.53
N HIS A 88 4.39 -5.85 -7.27
CA HIS A 88 5.04 -6.60 -8.35
C HIS A 88 6.54 -6.59 -8.14
N TRP A 89 7.07 -7.74 -7.76
CA TRP A 89 8.47 -7.99 -7.52
C TRP A 89 9.07 -8.62 -8.77
N LYS A 90 9.64 -7.77 -9.63
CA LYS A 90 10.18 -8.18 -10.93
C LYS A 90 11.37 -9.12 -10.78
N SER A 91 12.22 -8.92 -9.77
CA SER A 91 13.41 -9.75 -9.56
C SER A 91 13.02 -11.17 -9.17
N LEU A 92 11.94 -11.30 -8.39
CA LEU A 92 11.36 -12.57 -7.96
C LEU A 92 10.35 -13.16 -8.95
N ARG A 93 9.92 -12.37 -9.94
CA ARG A 93 8.83 -12.72 -10.87
C ARG A 93 7.55 -13.14 -10.14
N ARG A 94 7.20 -12.37 -9.11
CA ARG A 94 6.05 -12.60 -8.23
C ARG A 94 5.17 -11.36 -8.17
N GLN A 95 3.88 -11.60 -8.03
CA GLN A 95 2.91 -10.54 -7.84
C GLN A 95 1.93 -10.93 -6.73
N VAL A 96 1.61 -9.95 -5.89
CA VAL A 96 0.50 -10.04 -4.93
C VAL A 96 -0.50 -8.94 -5.27
N ARG A 97 -1.76 -9.33 -5.43
CA ARG A 97 -2.88 -8.40 -5.63
C ARG A 97 -3.84 -8.54 -4.46
N ALA A 98 -4.43 -7.45 -4.03
CA ALA A 98 -5.51 -7.47 -3.06
C ALA A 98 -6.55 -6.40 -3.41
N ARG A 99 -7.79 -6.59 -2.97
CA ARG A 99 -8.83 -5.56 -3.05
C ARG A 99 -9.80 -5.69 -1.89
N GLY A 100 -10.40 -4.59 -1.50
CA GLY A 100 -11.37 -4.58 -0.41
C GLY A 100 -11.78 -3.19 0.01
N THR A 101 -12.45 -3.15 1.16
CA THR A 101 -12.94 -1.93 1.78
C THR A 101 -11.79 -1.15 2.43
N VAL A 102 -11.91 0.17 2.44
CA VAL A 102 -10.90 1.06 3.00
C VAL A 102 -11.45 1.80 4.19
N THR A 103 -10.69 1.82 5.29
CA THR A 103 -11.01 2.59 6.49
C THR A 103 -9.81 3.44 6.89
N LYS A 104 -10.04 4.56 7.57
CA LYS A 104 -8.95 5.32 8.18
C LYS A 104 -8.39 4.53 9.37
N VAL A 105 -7.07 4.57 9.54
CA VAL A 105 -6.45 4.11 10.79
C VAL A 105 -6.83 5.04 11.94
N SER A 106 -6.62 4.60 13.18
CA SER A 106 -6.85 5.46 14.34
C SER A 106 -5.91 6.67 14.36
N ASP A 107 -6.32 7.77 15.00
CA ASP A 107 -5.44 8.93 15.14
C ASP A 107 -4.14 8.59 15.88
N ALA A 108 -4.20 7.72 16.89
CA ALA A 108 -3.02 7.24 17.60
C ALA A 108 -2.05 6.46 16.69
N GLU A 109 -2.55 5.56 15.83
CA GLU A 109 -1.72 4.86 14.83
C GLU A 109 -1.09 5.87 13.84
N ALA A 110 -1.88 6.87 13.38
CA ALA A 110 -1.39 7.91 12.47
C ALA A 110 -0.34 8.82 13.11
N ASP A 111 -0.53 9.23 14.36
CA ASP A 111 0.41 10.06 15.13
C ASP A 111 1.72 9.32 15.39
N ALA A 112 1.64 8.05 15.83
CA ALA A 112 2.82 7.22 16.09
C ALA A 112 3.66 7.03 14.81
N TYR A 113 3.01 6.66 13.70
CA TYR A 113 3.72 6.51 12.43
C TYR A 113 4.26 7.84 11.91
N TYR A 114 3.48 8.92 11.99
CA TYR A 114 3.95 10.25 11.55
C TYR A 114 5.20 10.68 12.33
N ALA A 115 5.23 10.52 13.65
CA ALA A 115 6.36 10.89 14.50
C ALA A 115 7.65 10.11 14.16
N SER A 116 7.53 8.87 13.69
CA SER A 116 8.67 8.05 13.25
C SER A 116 9.32 8.51 11.94
N ARG A 117 8.65 9.37 11.17
CA ARG A 117 9.14 9.81 9.85
C ARG A 117 10.27 10.84 10.02
N PRO A 118 11.25 10.88 9.08
CA PRO A 118 12.26 11.92 9.05
C PRO A 118 11.62 13.32 9.13
N ARG A 119 12.25 14.25 9.86
CA ARG A 119 11.71 15.59 10.10
C ARG A 119 11.32 16.31 8.79
N ASP A 120 12.16 16.28 7.77
CA ASP A 120 11.86 16.91 6.48
C ASP A 120 10.65 16.27 5.77
N SER A 121 10.42 14.96 5.97
CA SER A 121 9.22 14.27 5.48
C SER A 121 7.95 14.72 6.21
N ARG A 122 8.06 15.05 7.50
CA ARG A 122 6.97 15.63 8.30
C ARG A 122 6.68 17.07 7.85
N LEU A 123 7.70 17.91 7.68
CA LEU A 123 7.55 19.26 7.14
C LEU A 123 6.94 19.26 5.74
N GLY A 124 7.39 18.36 4.86
CA GLY A 124 6.82 18.20 3.53
C GLY A 124 5.33 17.82 3.54
N ALA A 125 4.86 17.06 4.53
CA ALA A 125 3.45 16.71 4.67
C ALA A 125 2.57 17.92 5.05
N TRP A 126 3.13 18.89 5.80
CA TRP A 126 2.47 20.17 6.06
C TRP A 126 2.43 21.07 4.83
N ALA A 127 3.57 21.20 4.14
CA ALA A 127 3.71 22.09 3.00
C ALA A 127 2.92 21.64 1.76
N SER A 128 2.76 20.32 1.59
CA SER A 128 2.18 19.75 0.38
C SER A 128 0.65 19.85 0.34
N ARG A 129 0.14 20.65 -0.60
CA ARG A 129 -1.24 20.58 -1.10
C ARG A 129 -1.36 19.47 -2.15
N GLN A 130 -1.16 18.23 -1.71
CA GLN A 130 -1.01 17.06 -2.59
C GLN A 130 -2.15 16.98 -3.64
N SER A 131 -1.79 16.77 -4.91
CA SER A 131 -2.69 16.69 -6.08
C SER A 131 -3.33 18.00 -6.55
N GLN A 132 -3.08 19.14 -5.89
CA GLN A 132 -3.50 20.44 -6.43
C GLN A 132 -2.49 20.95 -7.48
N PRO A 133 -2.92 21.80 -8.43
CA PRO A 133 -2.01 22.47 -9.35
C PRO A 133 -0.92 23.24 -8.59
N LEU A 134 0.33 23.10 -9.04
CA LEU A 134 1.49 23.80 -8.50
C LEU A 134 2.00 24.77 -9.56
N GLU A 135 2.04 26.06 -9.22
CA GLU A 135 2.49 27.12 -10.14
C GLU A 135 3.96 26.94 -10.54
N SER A 136 4.85 26.65 -9.58
CA SER A 136 6.26 26.40 -9.83
C SER A 136 6.90 25.61 -8.70
N ARG A 137 8.08 25.04 -8.96
CA ARG A 137 8.89 24.34 -7.95
C ARG A 137 9.24 25.25 -6.77
N ASP A 138 9.50 26.53 -7.03
CA ASP A 138 9.88 27.49 -5.99
C ASP A 138 8.75 27.75 -4.99
N VAL A 139 7.48 27.66 -5.43
CA VAL A 139 6.33 27.72 -4.51
C VAL A 139 6.37 26.59 -3.50
N LEU A 140 6.72 25.36 -3.93
CA LEU A 140 6.83 24.21 -3.03
C LEU A 140 8.01 24.38 -2.07
N ILE A 141 9.16 24.85 -2.55
CA ILE A 141 10.34 25.08 -1.70
C ILE A 141 10.01 26.12 -0.61
N ARG A 142 9.43 27.26 -1.00
CA ARG A 142 8.99 28.29 -0.04
C ARG A 142 8.00 27.77 0.99
N ALA A 143 7.01 26.96 0.57
CA ALA A 143 6.06 26.36 1.50
C ALA A 143 6.74 25.43 2.52
N VAL A 144 7.79 24.70 2.13
CA VAL A 144 8.58 23.88 3.07
C VAL A 144 9.39 24.75 4.02
N ASP A 145 10.00 25.83 3.53
CA ASP A 145 10.77 26.77 4.37
C ASP A 145 9.87 27.52 5.37
N GLU A 146 8.65 27.89 4.96
CA GLU A 146 7.62 28.43 5.86
C GLU A 146 7.29 27.44 6.98
N MET A 147 7.16 26.14 6.67
CA MET A 147 6.93 25.12 7.71
C MET A 147 8.16 24.90 8.58
N ARG A 148 9.38 25.01 8.02
CA ARG A 148 10.63 24.95 8.78
C ARG A 148 10.73 26.11 9.78
N ALA A 149 10.32 27.31 9.39
CA ALA A 149 10.28 28.48 10.26
C ALA A 149 9.15 28.37 11.32
N ARG A 150 7.99 27.82 10.93
CA ARG A 150 6.86 27.59 11.85
C ARG A 150 7.15 26.55 12.92
N PHE A 151 7.90 25.50 12.58
CA PHE A 151 8.26 24.42 13.49
C PHE A 151 9.80 24.36 13.65
N PRO A 152 10.40 25.26 14.43
CA PRO A 152 11.87 25.36 14.53
C PRO A 152 12.50 24.11 15.18
N ASP A 153 11.76 23.44 16.05
CA ASP A 153 12.24 22.28 16.81
C ASP A 153 12.08 20.95 16.07
N GLU A 154 12.52 19.86 16.70
CA GLU A 154 12.37 18.49 16.19
C GLU A 154 10.90 18.02 16.20
N ALA A 155 10.08 18.58 17.09
CA ALA A 155 8.67 18.27 17.21
C ALA A 155 7.87 18.97 16.10
N VAL A 156 7.50 18.22 15.08
CA VAL A 156 6.53 18.62 14.06
C VAL A 156 5.25 17.81 14.31
N PRO A 157 4.13 18.42 14.73
CA PRO A 157 2.87 17.69 14.92
C PRO A 157 2.33 17.20 13.58
N ARG A 158 1.45 16.19 13.59
CA ARG A 158 0.78 15.70 12.39
C ARG A 158 -0.23 16.75 11.88
N PRO A 159 -0.25 17.07 10.57
CA PRO A 159 -1.28 17.95 10.02
C PRO A 159 -2.65 17.26 10.05
N PRO A 160 -3.75 18.01 10.25
CA PRO A 160 -5.10 17.44 10.33
C PRO A 160 -5.56 16.74 9.05
N HIS A 161 -4.98 17.11 7.90
CA HIS A 161 -5.25 16.50 6.60
C HIS A 161 -4.36 15.27 6.29
N TRP A 162 -3.65 14.71 7.27
CA TRP A 162 -2.74 13.59 7.06
C TRP A 162 -3.12 12.41 7.95
N THR A 163 -3.28 11.23 7.36
CA THR A 163 -3.67 10.00 8.07
C THR A 163 -3.22 8.74 7.32
N GLY A 164 -3.46 7.59 7.93
CA GLY A 164 -3.33 6.28 7.30
C GLY A 164 -4.67 5.72 6.83
N TYR A 165 -4.62 4.87 5.83
CA TYR A 165 -5.73 4.07 5.35
C TYR A 165 -5.36 2.59 5.42
N ARG A 166 -6.31 1.77 5.84
CA ARG A 166 -6.22 0.31 5.87
C ARG A 166 -7.17 -0.28 4.84
N ILE A 167 -6.64 -1.09 3.93
CA ILE A 167 -7.40 -1.88 2.96
C ILE A 167 -7.64 -3.25 3.58
N ALA A 168 -8.88 -3.53 3.99
CA ALA A 168 -9.29 -4.83 4.51
C ALA A 168 -9.65 -5.76 3.33
N PRO A 169 -8.78 -6.70 2.94
CA PRO A 169 -8.97 -7.44 1.70
C PRO A 169 -10.14 -8.42 1.80
N VAL A 170 -11.00 -8.41 0.77
CA VAL A 170 -12.00 -9.46 0.53
C VAL A 170 -11.47 -10.52 -0.43
N THR A 171 -10.44 -10.19 -1.20
CA THR A 171 -9.69 -11.13 -2.03
C THR A 171 -8.21 -10.80 -2.02
N MET A 172 -7.36 -11.84 -2.01
CA MET A 172 -5.92 -11.77 -2.25
C MET A 172 -5.55 -12.75 -3.36
N GLU A 173 -4.71 -12.36 -4.31
CA GLU A 173 -4.27 -13.21 -5.41
C GLU A 173 -2.74 -13.21 -5.47
N PHE A 174 -2.16 -14.41 -5.54
CA PHE A 174 -0.73 -14.64 -5.66
C PHE A 174 -0.46 -15.20 -7.05
N TRP A 175 0.51 -14.61 -7.72
CA TRP A 175 0.94 -15.00 -9.05
C TRP A 175 2.45 -15.20 -9.06
N GLN A 176 2.91 -16.28 -9.69
CA GLN A 176 4.34 -16.53 -9.93
C GLN A 176 4.56 -16.94 -11.38
N ASP A 177 5.65 -16.43 -11.96
CA ASP A 177 6.11 -16.85 -13.29
C ASP A 177 6.30 -18.37 -13.35
N GLY A 178 5.97 -18.95 -14.51
CA GLY A 178 5.98 -20.38 -14.73
C GLY A 178 6.50 -20.67 -16.14
N ALA A 179 7.12 -21.84 -16.31
CA ALA A 179 7.67 -22.24 -17.60
C ALA A 179 6.58 -22.22 -18.69
N TYR A 180 6.96 -21.84 -19.92
CA TYR A 180 6.06 -21.80 -21.08
C TYR A 180 4.80 -20.93 -20.89
N ARG A 181 4.85 -19.89 -20.04
CA ARG A 181 3.70 -19.03 -19.68
C ARG A 181 2.59 -19.75 -18.89
N LEU A 182 2.87 -20.95 -18.38
CA LEU A 182 1.98 -21.67 -17.49
C LEU A 182 2.18 -21.16 -16.06
N HIS A 183 1.75 -19.92 -15.83
CA HIS A 183 1.91 -19.23 -14.55
C HIS A 183 1.08 -19.88 -13.44
N ASP A 184 1.64 -19.88 -12.24
CA ASP A 184 0.93 -20.35 -11.05
C ASP A 184 0.13 -19.20 -10.44
N ARG A 185 -1.16 -19.44 -10.22
CA ARG A 185 -2.10 -18.47 -9.67
C ARG A 185 -2.98 -19.11 -8.63
N VAL A 186 -3.04 -18.50 -7.45
CA VAL A 186 -4.06 -18.82 -6.43
C VAL A 186 -4.76 -17.54 -5.99
N ARG A 187 -6.09 -17.58 -5.97
CA ARG A 187 -6.92 -16.53 -5.41
C ARG A 187 -7.55 -17.03 -4.12
N PHE A 188 -7.31 -16.29 -3.06
CA PHE A 188 -8.00 -16.39 -1.79
C PHE A 188 -9.17 -15.43 -1.77
N THR A 189 -10.35 -15.93 -1.41
CA THR A 189 -11.56 -15.15 -1.15
C THR A 189 -11.93 -15.26 0.33
N ARG A 190 -12.27 -14.14 0.95
CA ARG A 190 -12.65 -14.07 2.36
C ARG A 190 -14.17 -14.23 2.52
N GLU A 191 -14.58 -15.15 3.36
CA GLU A 191 -15.98 -15.36 3.78
C GLU A 191 -16.04 -15.28 5.31
N GLY A 192 -16.50 -14.13 5.84
CA GLY A 192 -16.38 -13.83 7.27
C GLY A 192 -14.92 -13.71 7.69
N GLU A 193 -14.46 -14.59 8.58
CA GLU A 193 -13.04 -14.68 8.99
C GLU A 193 -12.26 -15.76 8.23
N ALA A 194 -12.95 -16.63 7.50
CA ALA A 194 -12.34 -17.73 6.78
C ALA A 194 -11.83 -17.30 5.40
N TRP A 195 -10.77 -17.95 4.93
CA TRP A 195 -10.23 -17.80 3.59
C TRP A 195 -10.35 -19.11 2.83
N THR A 196 -10.78 -19.03 1.57
CA THR A 196 -10.79 -20.18 0.65
C THR A 196 -9.92 -19.89 -0.57
N GLY A 197 -8.94 -20.76 -0.82
CA GLY A 197 -8.01 -20.67 -1.96
C GLY A 197 -8.52 -21.45 -3.17
N ASN A 198 -8.46 -20.83 -4.35
CA ASN A 198 -8.78 -21.46 -5.63
C ASN A 198 -7.64 -21.22 -6.62
N ARG A 199 -7.14 -22.29 -7.25
CA ARG A 199 -6.18 -22.16 -8.35
C ARG A 199 -6.89 -21.59 -9.57
N LEU A 200 -6.21 -20.69 -10.28
CA LEU A 200 -6.72 -20.07 -11.51
C LEU A 200 -5.88 -20.47 -12.71
N TYR A 201 -6.49 -20.51 -13.89
CA TYR A 201 -5.73 -20.52 -15.14
C TYR A 201 -4.86 -19.25 -15.25
N PRO A 202 -3.67 -19.35 -15.87
CA PRO A 202 -2.76 -18.22 -16.07
C PRO A 202 -3.42 -17.07 -16.84
#